data_AF-A0A497RCX7-F1
#
_entry.id   AF-A0A497RCX7-F1
#
_cell.length_a   1.000
_cell.length_b   1.000
_cell.length_c   1.000
_cell.angle_alpha   90.00
_cell.angle_beta   90.00
_cell.angle_gamma   90.00
#
_symmetry.space_group_name_H-M   'P 1'
#
loop_
_entity.id
_entity.type
_entity.pdbx_description
1 polymer ?
#
loop_
_entity_poly.entity_id
_entity_poly.type
_entity_poly.pdbx_seq_one_letter_code
_entity_poly.pdbx_strand_id
1 'polypeptide(L)'
;MTQNKLQTAFDMIKSYVEQLEQQLQEKDQQLKESQKQFETLAAEKNDAAEKLAKMEKDMAELSSVYEELQKKQESRIDFQEVFRLYIILTEQVLDGSAHIKILSLLHGAKEYLTKDELAKASGIRPAATLRAIFDLRNNGLVEYDDETERVKLVRRLFE
;
A
#
# COMPACT_ATOMS: atom_id res chain seq x y z
N MET A 1 55.47 21.68 -41.76
CA MET A 1 55.03 21.39 -40.37
C MET A 1 53.67 21.97 -40.01
N THR A 2 53.27 23.10 -40.58
CA THR A 2 52.00 23.82 -40.28
C THR A 2 50.74 23.07 -40.71
N GLN A 3 50.77 22.39 -41.86
CA GLN A 3 49.63 21.62 -42.40
C GLN A 3 49.23 20.41 -41.52
N ASN A 4 50.23 19.73 -40.94
CA ASN A 4 50.00 18.53 -40.13
C ASN A 4 49.35 18.89 -38.77
N LYS A 5 49.78 20.01 -38.16
CA LYS A 5 49.14 20.54 -36.94
C LYS A 5 47.69 20.97 -37.16
N LEU A 6 47.38 21.51 -38.35
CA LEU A 6 46.03 21.93 -38.70
C LEU A 6 45.11 20.71 -38.85
N GLN A 7 45.59 19.64 -39.48
CA GLN A 7 44.85 18.38 -39.61
C GLN A 7 44.57 17.75 -38.25
N THR A 8 45.56 17.67 -37.37
CA THR A 8 45.41 17.14 -36.02
C THR A 8 44.41 17.95 -35.18
N ALA A 9 44.40 19.28 -35.31
CA ALA A 9 43.41 20.13 -34.65
C ALA A 9 41.99 19.90 -35.20
N PHE A 10 41.85 19.72 -36.51
CA PHE A 10 40.57 19.42 -37.14
C PHE A 10 40.00 18.07 -36.67
N ASP A 11 40.84 17.04 -36.60
CA ASP A 11 40.42 15.71 -36.14
C ASP A 11 40.02 15.72 -34.66
N MET A 12 40.71 16.49 -33.82
CA MET A 12 40.32 16.71 -32.41
C MET A 12 38.97 17.42 -32.28
N ILE A 13 38.75 18.49 -33.05
CA ILE A 13 37.47 19.22 -33.04
C ILE A 13 36.34 18.29 -33.50
N LYS A 14 36.57 17.51 -34.56
CA LYS A 14 35.57 16.55 -35.05
C LYS A 14 35.21 15.51 -33.99
N SER A 15 36.20 14.92 -33.34
CA SER A 15 35.97 13.96 -32.25
C SER A 15 35.22 14.58 -31.07
N TYR A 16 35.53 15.84 -30.73
CA TYR A 16 34.84 16.55 -29.66
C TYR A 16 33.38 16.87 -30.02
N VAL A 17 33.10 17.23 -31.27
CA VAL A 17 31.73 17.44 -31.77
C VAL A 17 30.94 16.13 -31.71
N GLU A 18 31.52 15.02 -32.16
CA GLU A 18 30.87 13.69 -32.10
C GLU A 18 30.55 13.28 -30.65
N GLN A 19 31.45 13.56 -29.70
CA GLN A 19 31.22 13.30 -28.28
C GLN A 19 30.08 14.17 -27.71
N LEU A 20 30.05 15.45 -28.08
CA LEU A 20 28.97 16.35 -27.66
C LEU A 20 27.62 15.94 -28.23
N GLU A 21 27.57 15.49 -29.48
CA GLU A 21 26.34 14.96 -30.10
C GLU A 21 25.82 13.71 -29.38
N GLN A 22 26.72 12.78 -29.00
CA GLN A 22 26.35 11.61 -28.21
C GLN A 22 25.83 11.99 -26.83
N GLN A 23 26.52 12.88 -26.11
CA GLN A 23 26.06 13.35 -24.81
C GLN A 23 24.71 14.06 -24.88
N LEU A 24 24.48 14.84 -25.94
CA LEU A 24 23.20 15.51 -26.15
C LEU A 24 22.07 14.49 -26.36
N GLN A 25 22.30 13.45 -27.17
CA GLN A 25 21.31 12.38 -27.36
C GLN A 25 21.00 11.60 -26.08
N GLU A 26 22.03 11.26 -25.30
CA GLU A 26 21.84 10.59 -24.00
C GLU A 26 21.02 11.45 -23.03
N LYS A 27 21.31 12.76 -22.98
CA LYS A 27 20.59 13.70 -22.11
C LYS A 27 19.14 13.89 -22.55
N ASP A 28 18.89 13.97 -23.86
CA ASP A 28 17.52 14.03 -24.40
C ASP A 28 16.72 12.77 -24.07
N GLN A 29 17.36 11.60 -24.10
CA GLN A 29 16.71 10.35 -23.72
C GLN A 29 16.40 10.32 -22.22
N GLN A 30 17.35 10.70 -21.36
CA GLN A 30 17.15 10.81 -19.91
C GLN A 30 16.02 11.79 -19.58
N LEU A 31 15.95 12.92 -20.29
CA LEU A 31 14.89 13.91 -20.09
C LEU A 31 13.51 13.34 -20.41
N LYS A 32 13.38 12.61 -21.54
CA LYS A 32 12.12 11.97 -21.93
C LYS A 32 11.67 10.90 -20.94
N GLU A 33 12.61 10.09 -20.44
CA GLU A 33 12.32 9.07 -19.43
C GLU A 33 11.89 9.70 -18.10
N SER A 34 12.59 10.75 -17.65
CA SER A 34 12.24 11.49 -16.45
C SER A 34 10.88 12.18 -16.57
N GLN A 35 10.52 12.72 -17.74
CA GLN A 35 9.21 13.32 -17.98
C GLN A 35 8.09 12.28 -17.86
N LYS A 36 8.26 11.09 -18.47
CA LYS A 36 7.29 10.00 -18.33
C LYS A 36 7.12 9.55 -16.88
N GLN A 37 8.22 9.44 -16.13
CA GLN A 37 8.16 9.10 -14.71
C GLN A 37 7.42 10.16 -13.90
N PHE A 38 7.67 11.45 -14.19
CA PHE A 38 6.99 12.55 -13.54
C PHE A 38 5.49 12.55 -13.83
N GLU A 39 5.09 12.32 -15.09
CA GLU A 39 3.67 12.21 -15.47
C GLU A 39 2.98 11.04 -14.74
N THR A 40 3.65 9.89 -14.65
CA THR A 40 3.14 8.72 -13.93
C THR A 40 2.96 9.01 -12.44
N LEU A 41 3.98 9.58 -11.79
CA LEU A 41 3.92 9.96 -10.37
C LEU A 41 2.87 11.05 -10.11
N ALA A 42 2.68 11.98 -11.04
CA ALA A 42 1.65 13.00 -10.92
C ALA A 42 0.24 12.39 -10.98
N ALA A 43 0.02 11.39 -11.84
CA ALA A 43 -1.24 10.66 -11.91
C ALA A 43 -1.50 9.84 -10.64
N GLU A 44 -0.50 9.09 -10.16
CA GLU A 44 -0.60 8.33 -8.91
C GLU A 44 -0.89 9.23 -7.70
N LYS A 45 -0.24 10.40 -7.64
CA LYS A 45 -0.51 11.39 -6.59
C LYS A 45 -1.96 11.89 -6.63
N ASN A 46 -2.51 12.12 -7.82
CA ASN A 46 -3.88 12.58 -7.95
C ASN A 46 -4.89 11.49 -7.54
N ASP A 47 -4.71 10.25 -7.98
CA ASP A 47 -5.53 9.11 -7.56
C ASP A 47 -5.49 8.90 -6.03
N ALA A 48 -4.31 9.00 -5.43
CA ALA A 48 -4.15 8.93 -3.98
C ALA A 48 -4.89 10.06 -3.25
N ALA A 49 -4.87 11.28 -3.78
CA ALA A 49 -5.58 12.42 -3.21
C ALA A 49 -7.11 12.24 -3.29
N GLU A 50 -7.62 11.72 -4.41
CA GLU A 50 -9.06 11.41 -4.56
C GLU A 50 -9.52 10.33 -3.59
N LYS A 51 -8.73 9.27 -3.41
CA LYS A 51 -9.00 8.22 -2.41
C LYS A 51 -9.02 8.76 -0.98
N LEU A 52 -8.07 9.64 -0.65
CA LEU A 52 -8.00 10.25 0.68
C LEU A 52 -9.21 11.15 0.95
N ALA A 53 -9.60 11.98 -0.02
CA ALA A 53 -10.80 12.83 0.10
C ALA A 53 -12.07 12.01 0.29
N LYS A 54 -12.20 10.88 -0.43
CA LYS A 54 -13.32 9.94 -0.22
C LYS A 54 -13.31 9.38 1.20
N MET A 55 -12.15 8.94 1.69
CA MET A 55 -12.01 8.39 3.05
C MET A 55 -12.39 9.41 4.13
N GLU A 56 -11.97 10.67 3.98
CA GLU A 56 -12.34 11.74 4.92
C GLU A 56 -13.86 11.94 4.98
N LYS A 57 -14.53 11.92 3.81
CA LYS A 57 -15.99 12.00 3.74
C LYS A 57 -16.66 10.81 4.43
N ASP A 58 -16.19 9.61 4.13
CA ASP A 58 -16.74 8.38 4.70
C ASP A 58 -16.56 8.32 6.22
N MET A 59 -15.42 8.80 6.75
CA MET A 59 -15.19 8.91 8.20
C MET A 59 -16.08 9.97 8.86
N ALA A 60 -16.36 11.08 8.18
CA ALA A 60 -17.27 12.10 8.68
C ALA A 60 -18.71 11.55 8.77
N GLU A 61 -19.14 10.79 7.76
CA GLU A 61 -20.45 10.13 7.76
C GLU A 61 -20.55 9.08 8.87
N LEU A 62 -19.51 8.25 9.04
CA LEU A 62 -19.43 7.27 10.12
C LEU A 62 -19.49 7.94 11.49
N SER A 63 -18.79 9.06 11.66
CA SER A 63 -18.79 9.82 12.92
C SER A 63 -20.18 10.39 13.22
N SER A 64 -20.88 10.90 12.21
CA SER A 64 -22.26 11.37 12.33
C SER A 64 -23.21 10.24 12.75
N VAL A 65 -23.11 9.07 12.10
CA VAL A 65 -23.89 7.88 12.46
C VAL A 65 -23.60 7.46 13.90
N TYR A 66 -22.33 7.46 14.30
CA TYR A 66 -21.93 7.13 15.66
C TYR A 66 -22.51 8.10 16.70
N GLU A 67 -22.49 9.40 16.44
CA GLU A 67 -23.12 10.40 17.32
C GLU A 67 -24.64 10.24 17.41
N GLU A 68 -25.31 9.97 16.29
CA GLU A 68 -26.75 9.70 16.28
C GLU A 68 -27.09 8.44 17.08
N LEU A 69 -26.27 7.40 16.97
CA LEU A 69 -26.41 6.16 17.73
C LEU A 69 -26.16 6.39 19.23
N GLN A 70 -25.18 7.22 19.60
CA GLN A 70 -24.97 7.59 21.00
C GLN A 70 -26.13 8.43 21.57
N LYS A 71 -26.72 9.32 20.79
CA LYS A 71 -27.88 10.14 21.21
C LYS A 71 -29.15 9.30 21.37
N LYS A 72 -29.26 8.16 20.67
CA LYS A 72 -30.38 7.19 20.76
C LYS A 72 -30.21 6.16 21.90
N GLN A 73 -29.50 6.50 22.99
CA GLN A 73 -29.35 5.62 24.15
C GLN A 73 -30.70 5.17 24.75
N GLU A 74 -31.19 4.05 24.23
CA GLU A 74 -31.99 3.02 24.92
C GLU A 74 -31.91 1.67 24.15
N SER A 75 -31.56 1.66 22.87
CA SER A 75 -31.29 0.40 22.15
C SER A 75 -29.79 0.12 22.10
N ARG A 76 -29.40 -1.06 22.61
CA ARG A 76 -28.08 -1.67 22.47
C ARG A 76 -27.45 -1.28 21.14
N ILE A 77 -26.33 -0.55 21.19
CA ILE A 77 -25.52 -0.25 20.01
C ILE A 77 -25.25 -1.58 19.32
N ASP A 78 -25.79 -1.78 18.10
CA ASP A 78 -25.38 -2.91 17.30
C ASP A 78 -24.00 -2.59 16.72
N PHE A 79 -22.97 -2.79 17.54
CA PHE A 79 -21.57 -2.59 17.18
C PHE A 79 -21.22 -3.37 15.90
N GLN A 80 -21.99 -4.40 15.54
CA GLN A 80 -21.86 -5.12 14.29
C GLN A 80 -22.14 -4.23 13.08
N GLU A 81 -23.06 -3.28 13.16
CA GLU A 81 -23.43 -2.43 12.03
C GLU A 81 -22.37 -1.35 11.78
N VAL A 82 -21.85 -0.73 12.86
CA VAL A 82 -20.73 0.22 12.81
C VAL A 82 -19.44 -0.47 12.34
N PHE A 83 -19.17 -1.68 12.82
CA PHE A 83 -17.99 -2.45 12.43
C PHE A 83 -18.10 -2.99 11.00
N ARG A 84 -19.31 -3.38 10.56
CA ARG A 84 -19.58 -3.76 9.17
C ARG A 84 -19.39 -2.56 8.23
N LEU A 85 -19.79 -1.36 8.65
CA LEU A 85 -19.47 -0.13 7.91
C LEU A 85 -17.95 0.12 7.85
N TYR A 86 -17.24 -0.03 8.97
CA TYR A 86 -15.79 0.10 9.02
C TYR A 86 -15.06 -0.90 8.11
N ILE A 87 -15.49 -2.17 8.10
CA ILE A 87 -14.99 -3.21 7.19
C ILE A 87 -15.32 -2.88 5.74
N ILE A 88 -16.54 -2.46 5.40
CA ILE A 88 -16.91 -2.07 4.03
C ILE A 88 -16.07 -0.88 3.57
N LEU A 89 -15.89 0.12 4.42
CA LEU A 89 -15.10 1.31 4.12
C LEU A 89 -13.62 0.97 3.94
N THR A 90 -13.06 0.09 4.77
CA THR A 90 -11.67 -0.34 4.59
C THR A 90 -11.48 -1.35 3.45
N GLU A 91 -12.40 -2.26 3.18
CA GLU A 91 -12.33 -3.21 2.06
C GLU A 91 -12.50 -2.52 0.70
N GLN A 92 -13.43 -1.56 0.58
CA GLN A 92 -13.69 -0.84 -0.68
C GLN A 92 -12.66 0.26 -0.98
N VAL A 93 -11.94 0.77 0.03
CA VAL A 93 -10.96 1.86 -0.14
C VAL A 93 -9.50 1.36 -0.11
N LEU A 94 -9.18 0.27 0.61
CA LEU A 94 -7.81 -0.26 0.74
C LEU A 94 -7.55 -1.56 -0.03
N ASP A 95 -8.52 -2.07 -0.78
CA ASP A 95 -8.41 -3.27 -1.62
C ASP A 95 -7.64 -4.43 -0.95
N GLY A 96 -8.17 -4.93 0.18
CA GLY A 96 -7.73 -6.22 0.71
C GLY A 96 -6.30 -6.27 1.27
N SER A 97 -5.91 -5.27 2.06
CA SER A 97 -4.67 -5.33 2.85
C SER A 97 -4.62 -6.64 3.65
N ALA A 98 -3.42 -7.24 3.67
CA ALA A 98 -3.24 -8.58 4.25
C ALA A 98 -3.71 -8.67 5.70
N HIS A 99 -3.53 -7.58 6.44
CA HIS A 99 -3.92 -7.41 7.84
C HIS A 99 -5.43 -7.55 8.03
N ILE A 100 -6.24 -6.89 7.21
CA ILE A 100 -7.71 -6.89 7.36
C ILE A 100 -8.28 -8.29 7.09
N LYS A 101 -7.84 -8.93 6.00
CA LYS A 101 -8.28 -10.29 5.67
C LYS A 101 -7.93 -11.29 6.78
N ILE A 102 -6.75 -11.16 7.37
CA ILE A 102 -6.33 -12.02 8.49
C ILE A 102 -7.20 -11.78 9.72
N LEU A 103 -7.44 -10.51 10.11
CA LEU A 103 -8.29 -10.18 11.26
C LEU A 103 -9.72 -10.70 11.07
N SER A 104 -10.31 -10.51 9.89
CA SER A 104 -11.66 -11.01 9.57
C SER A 104 -11.75 -12.53 9.66
N LEU A 105 -10.73 -13.26 9.20
CA LEU A 105 -10.69 -14.73 9.28
C LEU A 105 -10.54 -15.22 10.73
N LEU A 106 -9.74 -14.55 11.55
CA LEU A 106 -9.53 -14.92 12.95
C LEU A 106 -10.75 -14.61 13.84
N HIS A 107 -11.62 -13.68 13.44
CA HIS A 107 -12.91 -13.46 14.08
C HIS A 107 -13.94 -14.58 13.79
N GLY A 108 -13.59 -15.57 12.96
CA GLY A 108 -14.43 -16.73 12.68
C GLY A 108 -14.55 -17.73 13.83
N ALA A 109 -15.15 -18.89 13.54
CA ALA A 109 -15.55 -19.87 14.55
C ALA A 109 -14.39 -20.58 15.29
N LYS A 110 -13.19 -20.65 14.70
CA LYS A 110 -12.04 -21.33 15.32
C LYS A 110 -11.32 -20.39 16.28
N GLU A 111 -10.85 -20.92 17.42
CA GLU A 111 -10.08 -20.15 18.42
C GLU A 111 -8.77 -19.58 17.84
N TYR A 112 -8.11 -20.40 17.02
CA TYR A 112 -6.86 -20.09 16.33
C TYR A 112 -6.92 -20.58 14.87
N LEU A 113 -6.09 -19.99 14.02
CA LEU A 113 -5.79 -20.47 12.68
C LEU A 113 -4.28 -20.55 12.50
N THR A 114 -3.79 -21.53 11.75
CA THR A 114 -2.36 -21.54 11.40
C THR A 114 -2.05 -20.50 10.33
N LYS A 115 -0.78 -20.09 10.24
CA LYS A 115 -0.27 -19.23 9.16
C LYS A 115 -0.68 -19.73 7.76
N ASP A 116 -0.58 -21.05 7.53
CA ASP A 116 -0.93 -21.66 6.25
C ASP A 116 -2.44 -21.66 5.99
N GLU A 117 -3.26 -21.90 7.02
CA GLU A 117 -4.72 -21.78 6.91
C GLU A 117 -5.11 -20.33 6.57
N LEU A 118 -4.48 -19.34 7.20
CA LEU A 118 -4.70 -17.92 6.91
C LEU A 118 -4.27 -17.56 5.49
N ALA A 119 -3.10 -18.00 5.03
CA ALA A 119 -2.64 -17.74 3.67
C ALA A 119 -3.61 -18.34 2.63
N LYS A 120 -4.06 -19.57 2.85
CA LYS A 120 -4.99 -20.27 1.95
C LYS A 120 -6.38 -19.62 1.94
N ALA A 121 -6.94 -19.30 3.10
CA ALA A 121 -8.28 -18.74 3.22
C ALA A 121 -8.37 -17.28 2.77
N SER A 122 -7.29 -16.51 2.92
CA SER A 122 -7.24 -15.10 2.51
C SER A 122 -6.86 -14.89 1.04
N GLY A 123 -6.30 -15.91 0.38
CA GLY A 123 -5.72 -15.80 -0.96
C GLY A 123 -4.43 -14.96 -1.02
N ILE A 124 -3.80 -14.70 0.13
CA ILE A 124 -2.58 -13.89 0.24
C ILE A 124 -1.35 -14.80 0.10
N ARG A 125 -0.29 -14.28 -0.54
CA ARG A 125 1.00 -14.99 -0.64
C ARG A 125 1.56 -15.28 0.76
N PRO A 126 2.14 -16.48 1.03
CA PRO A 126 2.61 -16.85 2.37
C PRO A 126 3.55 -15.84 3.04
N ALA A 127 4.49 -15.24 2.29
CA ALA A 127 5.39 -14.23 2.81
C ALA A 127 4.67 -12.94 3.26
N ALA A 128 3.65 -12.52 2.51
CA ALA A 128 2.84 -11.35 2.87
C ALA A 128 1.91 -11.66 4.04
N THR A 129 1.39 -12.89 4.15
CA THR A 129 0.64 -13.37 5.31
C THR A 129 1.49 -13.33 6.58
N LEU A 130 2.71 -13.86 6.51
CA LEU A 130 3.64 -13.88 7.65
C LEU A 130 4.03 -12.47 8.10
N ARG A 131 4.33 -11.58 7.15
CA ARG A 131 4.61 -10.18 7.45
C ARG A 131 3.43 -9.52 8.16
N ALA A 132 2.21 -9.70 7.65
CA ALA A 132 1.02 -9.14 8.26
C ALA A 132 0.76 -9.72 9.66
N ILE A 133 1.00 -11.01 9.89
CA ILE A 133 0.92 -11.62 11.23
C ILE A 133 1.91 -10.94 12.19
N PHE A 134 3.16 -10.73 11.78
CA PHE A 134 4.15 -10.06 12.63
C PHE A 134 3.81 -8.60 12.89
N ASP A 135 3.34 -7.86 11.90
CA ASP A 135 2.89 -6.49 12.09
C ASP A 135 1.72 -6.43 13.08
N LEU A 136 0.73 -7.34 12.93
CA LEU A 136 -0.40 -7.43 13.87
C LEU A 136 0.04 -7.83 15.29
N ARG A 137 1.00 -8.76 15.41
CA ARG A 137 1.59 -9.18 16.70
C ARG A 137 2.29 -8.01 17.39
N ASN A 138 3.10 -7.27 16.64
CA ASN A 138 3.85 -6.12 17.16
C ASN A 138 2.93 -4.98 17.63
N ASN A 139 1.72 -4.90 17.06
CA ASN A 139 0.69 -3.95 17.48
C ASN A 139 -0.29 -4.52 18.53
N GLY A 140 -0.02 -5.71 19.08
CA GLY A 140 -0.81 -6.31 20.16
C GLY A 140 -2.22 -6.76 19.73
N LEU A 141 -2.43 -7.00 18.44
CA LEU A 141 -3.74 -7.43 17.93
C LEU A 141 -3.89 -8.95 17.88
N VAL A 142 -2.78 -9.66 17.65
CA VAL A 142 -2.74 -11.14 17.60
C VAL A 142 -1.59 -11.69 18.42
N GLU A 143 -1.76 -12.91 18.91
CA GLU A 143 -0.65 -13.75 19.40
C GLU A 143 -0.25 -14.72 18.28
N TYR A 144 1.06 -14.90 18.11
CA TYR A 144 1.63 -15.86 17.17
C TYR A 144 2.64 -16.74 17.90
N ASP A 145 2.45 -18.05 17.78
CA ASP A 145 3.35 -19.08 18.29
C ASP A 145 4.30 -19.52 17.17
N ASP A 146 5.60 -19.29 17.36
CA ASP A 146 6.64 -19.58 16.38
C ASP A 146 6.90 -21.10 16.23
N GLU A 147 6.54 -21.95 17.21
CA GLU A 147 6.69 -23.41 17.13
C GLU A 147 5.50 -24.08 16.45
N THR A 148 4.28 -23.65 16.76
CA THR A 148 3.05 -24.26 16.23
C THR A 148 2.45 -23.52 15.03
N GLU A 149 3.02 -22.37 14.69
CA GLU A 149 2.54 -21.43 13.67
C GLU A 149 1.08 -20.97 13.85
N ARG A 150 0.56 -21.08 15.07
CA ARG A 150 -0.81 -20.70 15.40
C ARG A 150 -0.92 -19.21 15.63
N VAL A 151 -1.94 -18.61 15.04
CA VAL A 151 -2.33 -17.22 15.21
C VAL A 151 -3.69 -17.17 15.89
N LYS A 152 -3.83 -16.35 16.93
CA LYS A 152 -5.13 -16.06 17.55
C LYS A 152 -5.25 -14.58 17.86
N LEU A 153 -6.47 -14.07 17.95
CA LEU A 153 -6.71 -12.70 18.39
C LEU A 153 -6.42 -12.57 19.88
N VAL A 154 -5.76 -11.47 20.28
CA VAL A 154 -5.58 -11.12 21.69
C VAL A 154 -6.94 -10.84 22.34
N ARG A 155 -7.85 -10.20 21.59
CA ARG A 155 -9.21 -9.93 22.03
C ARG A 155 -10.18 -10.19 20.88
N ARG A 156 -11.19 -11.03 21.16
CA ARG A 156 -12.33 -11.22 20.25
C ARG A 156 -13.34 -10.11 20.49
N LEU A 157 -13.94 -9.63 19.40
CA LEU A 157 -14.90 -8.53 19.45
C LEU A 157 -16.31 -8.98 19.84
N PHE A 158 -16.58 -10.29 19.84
CA PHE A 158 -17.91 -10.88 20.00
C PHE A 158 -18.03 -11.87 21.17
N GLU A 159 -17.09 -11.84 22.11
CA GLU A 159 -17.16 -12.57 23.40
C GLU A 159 -17.58 -11.64 24.54
#